data_AF-A0A1I3C5Z7-F1
#
_entry.id   AF-A0A1I3C5Z7-F1
#
_cell.length_a   1.000
_cell.length_b   1.000
_cell.length_c   1.000
_cell.angle_alpha   90.00
_cell.angle_beta   90.00
_cell.angle_gamma   90.00
#
_symmetry.space_group_name_H-M   'P 1'
#
loop_
_entity.id
_entity.type
_entity.pdbx_description
1 polymer ?
#
loop_
_entity_poly.entity_id
_entity_poly.type
_entity_poly.pdbx_seq_one_letter_code
_entity_poly.pdbx_strand_id
1 'polypeptide(L)'
;MKKYFLNIIIMAMLVLSACGTEKKPDDLQTYTSGTNDDYAYITIDDKVFVPFVAVDNADRGNWIGIVDGDENNRIYEYKDYSSNEWIISFYNSGEMDGSMLMREQSVNKYPDNLTSEYDWNN
;
A
#
# COMPACT_ATOMS: atom_id res chain seq x y z
N MET A 1 -22.96 34.50 -31.00
CA MET A 1 -23.01 33.60 -29.81
C MET A 1 -22.72 32.11 -30.10
N LYS A 2 -22.34 31.68 -31.32
CA LYS A 2 -22.04 30.26 -31.61
C LYS A 2 -20.55 29.90 -31.70
N LYS A 3 -19.63 30.88 -31.73
CA LYS A 3 -18.18 30.63 -31.92
C LYS A 3 -17.37 30.54 -30.62
N TYR A 4 -17.92 31.05 -29.50
CA TYR A 4 -17.26 31.02 -28.19
C TYR A 4 -17.60 29.76 -27.38
N PHE A 5 -18.73 29.11 -27.68
CA PHE A 5 -19.12 27.86 -27.00
C PHE A 5 -18.30 26.64 -27.44
N LEU A 6 -17.74 26.65 -28.66
CA LEU A 6 -16.94 25.52 -29.17
C LEU A 6 -15.52 25.47 -28.56
N ASN A 7 -14.98 26.61 -28.13
CA ASN A 7 -13.62 26.69 -27.57
C ASN A 7 -13.56 26.30 -26.08
N ILE A 8 -14.68 26.34 -25.35
CA ILE A 8 -14.71 25.97 -23.92
C ILE A 8 -14.70 24.45 -23.72
N ILE A 9 -15.22 23.68 -24.69
CA ILE A 9 -15.29 22.21 -24.61
C ILE A 9 -13.91 21.55 -24.82
N ILE A 10 -13.01 22.18 -25.58
CA ILE A 10 -11.66 21.65 -25.85
C ILE A 10 -10.73 21.86 -24.64
N MET A 11 -10.94 22.94 -23.88
CA MET A 11 -10.15 23.24 -22.67
C MET A 11 -10.46 22.29 -21.50
N ALA A 12 -11.63 21.64 -21.51
CA ALA A 12 -12.06 20.72 -20.46
C ALA A 12 -11.58 19.26 -20.64
N MET A 13 -10.98 18.91 -21.80
CA MET A 13 -10.50 17.55 -22.09
C MET A 13 -9.03 17.30 -21.72
N LEU A 14 -8.34 18.29 -21.15
CA LEU A 14 -6.93 18.18 -20.74
C LEU A 14 -6.78 17.88 -19.24
N VAL A 15 -7.80 17.32 -18.58
CA VAL A 15 -7.61 16.72 -17.26
C VAL A 15 -6.88 15.39 -17.45
N LEU A 16 -5.57 15.54 -17.58
CA LEU A 16 -4.50 14.57 -17.64
C LEU A 16 -4.91 13.20 -17.09
N SER A 17 -5.10 12.23 -17.99
CA SER A 17 -4.77 10.84 -17.72
C SER A 17 -3.25 10.75 -17.48
N ALA A 18 -2.80 11.29 -16.35
CA ALA A 18 -1.56 10.83 -15.76
C ALA A 18 -1.86 9.43 -15.23
N CYS A 19 -1.79 8.42 -16.11
CA CYS A 19 -1.30 7.11 -15.71
C CYS A 19 0.16 7.32 -15.30
N GLY A 20 0.36 7.99 -14.16
CA GLY A 20 1.66 8.25 -13.61
C GLY A 20 2.16 6.94 -13.07
N THR A 21 3.20 6.38 -13.69
CA THR A 21 4.08 5.47 -12.98
C THR A 21 4.47 6.18 -11.70
N GLU A 22 4.09 5.61 -10.55
CA GLU A 22 4.46 6.16 -9.25
C GLU A 22 5.97 6.37 -9.22
N LYS A 23 6.40 7.61 -8.95
CA LYS A 23 7.82 7.92 -8.90
C LYS A 23 8.39 7.33 -7.61
N LYS A 24 9.41 6.49 -7.74
CA LYS A 24 10.18 5.95 -6.62
C LYS A 24 10.69 7.10 -5.72
N PRO A 25 10.38 7.10 -4.42
CA PRO A 25 10.96 8.02 -3.44
C PRO A 25 12.47 7.81 -3.28
N ASP A 26 13.18 8.86 -2.87
CA ASP A 26 14.65 8.84 -2.72
C ASP A 26 15.09 8.18 -1.40
N ASP A 27 14.19 8.06 -0.42
CA ASP A 27 14.45 7.69 0.98
C ASP A 27 13.65 6.45 1.44
N LEU A 28 13.56 5.45 0.57
CA LEU A 28 12.88 4.19 0.89
C LEU A 28 13.61 3.37 1.96
N GLN A 29 12.85 2.91 2.95
CA GLN A 29 13.33 1.94 3.93
C GLN A 29 13.47 0.55 3.30
N THR A 30 14.41 -0.24 3.81
CA THR A 30 14.60 -1.63 3.39
C THR A 30 14.01 -2.55 4.45
N TYR A 31 12.96 -3.26 4.07
CA TYR A 31 12.34 -4.32 4.84
C TYR A 31 12.91 -5.67 4.39
N THR A 32 12.73 -6.69 5.21
CA THR A 32 13.06 -8.08 4.84
C THR A 32 11.85 -8.98 4.96
N SER A 33 11.74 -9.99 4.10
CA SER A 33 10.70 -11.02 4.23
C SER A 33 11.17 -12.22 5.04
N GLY A 34 10.22 -12.92 5.64
CA GLY A 34 10.43 -14.23 6.22
C GLY A 34 9.16 -15.06 6.12
N THR A 35 9.29 -16.36 6.38
CA THR A 35 8.17 -17.30 6.40
C THR A 35 8.28 -18.18 7.63
N ASN A 36 7.15 -18.57 8.21
CA ASN A 36 7.05 -19.70 9.13
C ASN A 36 6.11 -20.75 8.52
N ASP A 37 5.72 -21.74 9.32
CA ASP A 37 4.84 -22.83 8.86
C ASP A 37 3.42 -22.35 8.48
N ASP A 38 3.01 -21.17 8.95
CA ASP A 38 1.64 -20.66 8.84
C ASP A 38 1.51 -19.50 7.84
N TYR A 39 2.49 -18.59 7.76
CA TYR A 39 2.41 -17.37 6.98
C TYR A 39 3.77 -16.75 6.62
N ALA A 40 3.74 -15.88 5.61
CA ALA A 40 4.80 -14.94 5.31
C ALA A 40 4.67 -13.68 6.17
N TYR A 41 5.78 -13.13 6.61
CA TYR A 41 5.85 -11.92 7.44
C TYR A 41 6.93 -10.97 6.90
N ILE A 42 6.88 -9.72 7.35
CA ILE A 42 7.79 -8.66 6.95
C ILE A 42 8.43 -8.08 8.21
N THR A 43 9.73 -7.81 8.18
CA THR A 43 10.45 -7.23 9.33
C THR A 43 11.20 -5.97 8.94
N ILE A 44 11.33 -5.07 9.90
CA ILE A 44 12.23 -3.92 9.84
C ILE A 44 12.68 -3.61 11.27
N ASP A 45 13.98 -3.40 11.45
CA ASP A 45 14.60 -3.22 12.77
C ASP A 45 14.18 -4.33 13.76
N ASP A 46 13.45 -3.97 14.82
CA ASP A 46 12.92 -4.86 15.86
C ASP A 46 11.45 -5.24 15.66
N LYS A 47 10.82 -4.82 14.56
CA LYS A 47 9.39 -5.01 14.31
C LYS A 47 9.11 -6.19 13.38
N VAL A 48 8.01 -6.89 13.67
CA VAL A 48 7.48 -7.98 12.84
C VAL A 48 6.05 -7.65 12.45
N PHE A 49 5.81 -7.58 11.14
CA PHE A 49 4.51 -7.33 10.52
C PHE A 49 3.94 -8.62 9.95
N VAL A 50 2.71 -8.92 10.32
CA VAL A 50 2.02 -10.16 9.98
C VAL A 50 0.73 -9.88 9.19
N PRO A 51 0.29 -10.77 8.29
CA PRO A 51 -0.90 -10.55 7.48
C PRO A 51 -2.15 -10.31 8.33
N PHE A 52 -3.00 -9.36 7.93
CA PHE A 52 -4.21 -9.03 8.65
C PHE A 52 -5.47 -9.21 7.79
N VAL A 53 -5.57 -8.50 6.66
CA VAL A 53 -6.72 -8.54 5.75
C VAL A 53 -6.34 -7.96 4.39
N ALA A 54 -6.93 -8.48 3.31
CA ALA A 54 -6.82 -7.83 2.00
C ALA A 54 -7.54 -6.46 1.99
N VAL A 55 -6.94 -5.45 1.36
CA VAL A 55 -7.51 -4.10 1.23
C VAL A 55 -7.48 -3.62 -0.21
N ASP A 56 -8.28 -2.58 -0.51
CA ASP A 56 -8.29 -1.98 -1.84
C ASP A 56 -6.95 -1.31 -2.15
N ASN A 57 -6.52 -1.34 -3.40
CA ASN A 57 -5.32 -0.65 -3.86
C ASN A 57 -5.41 0.89 -3.67
N ALA A 58 -6.62 1.43 -3.59
CA ALA A 58 -6.89 2.84 -3.27
C ALA A 58 -6.61 3.20 -1.81
N ASP A 59 -6.48 2.21 -0.91
CA ASP A 59 -6.15 2.45 0.51
C ASP A 59 -4.64 2.68 0.75
N ARG A 60 -3.79 2.53 -0.29
CA ARG A 60 -2.35 2.80 -0.18
C ARG A 60 -2.07 4.29 -0.02
N GLY A 61 -1.32 4.62 1.03
CA GLY A 61 -0.71 5.93 1.25
C GLY A 61 0.63 6.09 0.51
N ASN A 62 1.60 6.74 1.15
CA ASN A 62 2.92 6.94 0.54
C ASN A 62 3.69 5.61 0.43
N TRP A 63 4.44 5.45 -0.65
CA TRP A 63 5.46 4.39 -0.77
C TRP A 63 6.62 4.70 0.20
N ILE A 64 6.84 3.84 1.19
CA ILE A 64 7.81 4.06 2.27
C ILE A 64 8.94 3.02 2.33
N GLY A 65 8.82 1.90 1.61
CA GLY A 65 9.91 0.94 1.56
C GLY A 65 9.80 -0.14 0.49
N ILE A 66 10.85 -0.96 0.41
CA ILE A 66 10.91 -2.16 -0.43
C ILE A 66 11.35 -3.36 0.41
N VAL A 67 10.95 -4.55 -0.01
CA VAL A 67 11.28 -5.80 0.68
C VAL A 67 12.40 -6.52 -0.06
N ASP A 68 13.44 -6.93 0.67
CA ASP A 68 14.60 -7.70 0.17
C ASP A 68 15.33 -7.05 -1.04
N GLY A 69 15.23 -5.73 -1.17
CA GLY A 69 15.82 -4.98 -2.28
C GLY A 69 15.07 -5.10 -3.62
N ASP A 70 13.88 -5.70 -3.64
CA ASP A 70 13.03 -5.83 -4.83
C ASP A 70 12.14 -4.59 -5.04
N GLU A 71 12.33 -3.87 -6.14
CA GLU A 71 11.56 -2.66 -6.47
C GLU A 71 10.08 -2.91 -6.79
N ASN A 72 9.71 -4.16 -7.04
CA ASN A 72 8.31 -4.56 -7.21
C ASN A 72 7.66 -4.89 -5.87
N ASN A 73 8.41 -5.32 -4.87
CA ASN A 73 7.88 -5.68 -3.56
C ASN A 73 7.90 -4.47 -2.61
N ARG A 74 6.80 -3.73 -2.59
CA ARG A 74 6.72 -2.37 -2.04
C ARG A 74 5.91 -2.34 -0.75
N ILE A 75 6.29 -1.42 0.12
CA ILE A 75 5.61 -1.12 1.39
C ILE A 75 5.03 0.28 1.35
N TYR A 76 3.76 0.38 1.73
CA TYR A 76 2.99 1.62 1.76
C TYR A 76 2.43 1.91 3.16
N GLU A 77 2.19 3.19 3.44
CA GLU A 77 1.40 3.61 4.60
C GLU A 77 -0.07 3.20 4.46
N TYR A 78 -0.76 3.03 5.60
CA TYR A 78 -2.19 2.75 5.64
C TYR A 78 -2.97 3.89 6.29
N LYS A 79 -3.67 4.69 5.47
CA LYS A 79 -4.53 5.80 5.93
C LYS A 79 -3.80 6.70 6.95
N ASP A 80 -4.47 7.02 8.06
CA ASP A 80 -3.92 7.86 9.13
C ASP A 80 -3.25 7.03 10.26
N TYR A 81 -2.99 5.74 10.01
CA TYR A 81 -2.33 4.86 10.98
C TYR A 81 -0.81 4.99 10.90
N SER A 82 -0.15 4.84 12.05
CA SER A 82 1.31 4.85 12.14
C SER A 82 1.90 3.68 11.34
N SER A 83 2.91 3.94 10.52
CA SER A 83 3.67 2.90 9.81
C SER A 83 4.49 1.98 10.73
N ASN A 84 4.60 2.34 12.03
CA ASN A 84 5.12 1.45 13.06
C ASN A 84 4.10 0.40 13.52
N GLU A 85 2.82 0.58 13.19
CA GLU A 85 1.72 -0.29 13.62
C GLU A 85 1.07 -1.01 12.44
N TRP A 86 0.92 -0.32 11.30
CA TRP A 86 0.20 -0.81 10.14
C TRP A 86 0.92 -0.43 8.85
N ILE A 87 1.15 -1.42 7.99
CA ILE A 87 1.72 -1.20 6.66
C ILE A 87 0.92 -1.97 5.62
N ILE A 88 0.89 -1.50 4.38
CA ILE A 88 0.41 -2.28 3.24
C ILE A 88 1.60 -2.91 2.54
N SER A 89 1.56 -4.23 2.38
CA SER A 89 2.44 -4.97 1.48
C SER A 89 1.78 -5.09 0.10
N PHE A 90 2.53 -4.74 -0.95
CA PHE A 90 2.04 -4.77 -2.33
C PHE A 90 3.15 -5.19 -3.29
N TYR A 91 2.92 -6.27 -4.02
CA TYR A 91 3.81 -6.72 -5.09
C TYR A 91 3.31 -6.19 -6.44
N ASN A 92 4.04 -5.26 -7.05
CA ASN A 92 3.72 -4.68 -8.35
C ASN A 92 4.24 -5.57 -9.49
N SER A 93 3.45 -6.57 -9.88
CA SER A 93 3.76 -7.42 -11.05
C SER A 93 3.42 -6.74 -12.37
N GLY A 94 2.57 -5.71 -12.34
CA GLY A 94 2.02 -5.07 -13.53
C GLY A 94 0.66 -5.63 -13.96
N GLU A 95 0.06 -6.51 -13.14
CA GLU A 95 -1.23 -7.16 -13.38
C GLU A 95 -2.28 -6.69 -12.33
N MET A 96 -3.32 -7.50 -12.08
CA MET A 96 -4.33 -7.24 -11.05
C MET A 96 -3.81 -7.61 -9.64
N ASP A 97 -2.76 -6.91 -9.20
CA ASP A 97 -2.12 -7.14 -7.91
C ASP A 97 -3.00 -6.67 -6.73
N GLY A 98 -2.97 -7.41 -5.63
CA GLY A 98 -3.73 -7.11 -4.40
C GLY A 98 -2.87 -6.48 -3.32
N SER A 99 -3.46 -5.58 -2.54
CA SER A 99 -2.82 -4.99 -1.35
C SER A 99 -3.18 -5.80 -0.12
N MET A 100 -2.17 -6.18 0.66
CA MET A 100 -2.34 -6.87 1.95
C MET A 100 -2.04 -5.91 3.08
N LEU A 101 -3.01 -5.65 3.95
CA LEU A 101 -2.75 -4.92 5.19
C LEU A 101 -2.03 -5.86 6.16
N MET A 102 -0.91 -5.39 6.68
CA MET A 102 -0.08 -6.07 7.64
C MET A 102 -0.12 -5.32 8.97
N ARG A 103 -0.21 -6.07 10.07
CA ARG A 103 -0.26 -5.57 11.44
C ARG A 103 1.08 -5.83 12.12
N GLU A 104 1.62 -4.87 12.84
CA GLU A 104 2.74 -5.12 13.75
C GLU A 104 2.26 -5.94 14.96
N GLN A 105 3.01 -6.98 15.34
CA GLN A 105 2.56 -7.98 16.32
C GLN A 105 2.13 -7.42 17.68
N SER A 106 2.73 -6.33 18.16
CA SER A 106 2.39 -5.72 19.46
C SER A 106 1.09 -4.89 19.44
N VAL A 107 0.57 -4.56 18.26
CA VAL A 107 -0.67 -3.78 18.10
C VAL A 107 -1.88 -4.58 18.53
N ASN A 108 -2.57 -4.13 19.58
CA ASN A 108 -3.75 -4.79 20.14
C ASN A 108 -5.07 -4.05 19.86
N LYS A 109 -5.01 -2.88 19.21
CA LYS A 109 -6.18 -2.08 18.84
C LYS A 109 -6.32 -2.06 17.32
N TYR A 110 -7.41 -2.65 16.83
CA TYR A 110 -7.67 -2.75 15.40
C TYR A 110 -8.49 -1.56 14.89
N PRO A 111 -8.40 -1.23 13.59
CA PRO A 111 -9.33 -0.32 12.95
C PRO A 111 -10.78 -0.79 13.13
N ASP A 112 -11.67 0.11 13.56
CA ASP A 112 -13.05 -0.23 14.00
C ASP A 112 -13.90 -0.95 12.94
N ASN A 113 -13.52 -0.87 11.67
CA ASN A 113 -14.22 -1.41 10.52
C ASN A 113 -13.48 -2.57 9.82
N LEU A 114 -12.44 -3.11 10.43
CA LEU A 114 -11.70 -4.25 9.91
C LEU A 114 -11.68 -5.41 10.91
N THR A 115 -11.84 -6.61 10.37
CA THR A 115 -11.65 -7.86 11.09
C THR A 115 -10.53 -8.61 10.39
N SER A 116 -9.69 -9.30 11.15
CA SER A 116 -8.67 -10.14 10.52
C SER A 116 -9.31 -11.29 9.75
N GLU A 117 -8.75 -11.61 8.58
CA GLU A 117 -9.04 -12.85 7.84
C GLU A 117 -8.35 -14.08 8.44
N TYR A 118 -7.57 -13.89 9.50
CA TYR A 118 -6.74 -14.93 10.12
C TYR A 118 -7.11 -15.13 11.58
N ASP A 119 -7.48 -16.37 11.94
CA ASP A 119 -7.94 -16.71 13.29
C ASP A 119 -6.91 -16.41 14.39
N TRP A 120 -5.61 -16.50 14.07
CA TRP A 120 -4.49 -16.27 14.99
C TRP A 120 -4.24 -14.79 15.33
N ASN A 121 -4.94 -13.86 14.66
CA ASN A 121 -4.94 -12.44 15.03
C ASN A 121 -5.99 -12.09 16.10
N ASN A 122 -6.80 -13.05 16.58
CA ASN A 122 -7.83 -12.78 17.59
C ASN A 122 -7.32 -12.88 19.04
#